data_AF-A0AAI8X0G5-F1
#
_entry.id   AF-A0AAI8X0G5-F1
#
_cell.length_a   1.000
_cell.length_b   1.000
_cell.length_c   1.000
_cell.angle_alpha   90.00
_cell.angle_beta   90.00
_cell.angle_gamma   90.00
#
_symmetry.space_group_name_H-M   'P 1'
#
loop_
_entity.id
_entity.type
_entity.pdbx_description
1 polymer ?
#
loop_
_entity_poly.entity_id
_entity_poly.type
_entity_poly.pdbx_seq_one_letter_code
_entity_poly.pdbx_strand_id
1 'polypeptide(L)'
;MGEAAEALAAGAREVLLSQDPRRAAQIRRDDDTMDELHRRLLSVLMDPAWTPGVAAAVDATLLGRFYERFADHAVEIARRVIFQATGR
;
A
#
# COMPACT_ATOMS: atom_id res chain seq x y z
N MET A 1 -1.27 -0.60 8.70
CA MET A 1 -0.47 -0.73 7.46
C MET A 1 -0.23 -2.19 7.12
N GLY A 2 0.25 -3.03 8.05
CA GLY A 2 0.44 -4.48 7.81
C GLY A 2 -0.78 -5.19 7.20
N GLU A 3 -1.95 -5.10 7.85
CA GLU A 3 -3.20 -5.68 7.32
C GLU A 3 -3.58 -5.14 5.93
N ALA A 4 -3.36 -3.84 5.68
CA ALA A 4 -3.61 -3.25 4.37
C ALA A 4 -2.65 -3.81 3.30
N ALA A 5 -1.38 -4.03 3.65
CA ALA A 5 -0.41 -4.67 2.75
C ALA A 5 -0.82 -6.12 2.44
N GLU A 6 -1.26 -6.89 3.43
CA GLU A 6 -1.77 -8.24 3.21
C GLU A 6 -3.01 -8.26 2.31
N ALA A 7 -3.94 -7.33 2.51
CA ALA A 7 -5.12 -7.18 1.65
C ALA A 7 -4.73 -6.84 0.21
N LEU A 8 -3.79 -5.89 0.00
CA LEU A 8 -3.26 -5.56 -1.31
C LEU A 8 -2.54 -6.74 -1.97
N ALA A 9 -1.80 -7.54 -1.19
CA ALA A 9 -1.15 -8.76 -1.67
C ALA A 9 -2.16 -9.79 -2.17
N ALA A 10 -3.22 -10.02 -1.39
CA ALA A 10 -4.29 -10.94 -1.74
C ALA A 10 -5.04 -10.47 -2.99
N GLY A 11 -5.36 -9.18 -3.07
CA GLY A 11 -5.97 -8.55 -4.24
C GLY A 11 -5.10 -8.68 -5.49
N ALA A 12 -3.79 -8.38 -5.38
CA ALA A 12 -2.85 -8.49 -6.50
C ALA A 12 -2.73 -9.93 -7.02
N ARG A 13 -2.65 -10.91 -6.11
CA ARG A 13 -2.69 -12.33 -6.47
C ARG A 13 -3.97 -12.69 -7.22
N GLU A 14 -5.12 -12.23 -6.73
CA GLU A 14 -6.40 -12.56 -7.33
C GLU A 14 -6.58 -11.91 -8.71
N VAL A 15 -6.12 -10.69 -8.87
CA VAL A 15 -6.10 -9.97 -10.15
C VAL A 15 -5.19 -10.68 -11.16
N LEU A 16 -4.02 -11.15 -10.74
CA LEU A 16 -3.12 -11.95 -11.59
C LEU A 16 -3.76 -13.26 -12.05
N LEU A 17 -4.47 -13.96 -11.16
CA LEU A 17 -5.10 -15.24 -11.48
C LEU A 17 -6.34 -15.09 -12.35
N SER A 18 -7.17 -14.08 -12.08
CA SER A 18 -8.43 -13.85 -12.80
C SER A 18 -8.25 -13.09 -14.11
N GLN A 19 -7.16 -12.32 -14.24
CA GLN A 19 -6.93 -11.37 -15.35
C GLN A 19 -8.09 -10.38 -15.55
N ASP A 20 -8.87 -10.09 -14.50
CA ASP A 20 -10.03 -9.21 -14.59
C ASP A 20 -9.61 -7.72 -14.43
N PRO A 21 -9.73 -6.88 -15.49
CA PRO A 21 -9.35 -5.48 -15.43
C PRO A 21 -10.23 -4.64 -14.49
N ARG A 22 -11.47 -5.06 -14.21
CA ARG A 22 -12.35 -4.34 -13.26
C ARG A 22 -11.87 -4.53 -11.83
N ARG A 23 -11.42 -5.74 -11.49
CA ARG A 23 -10.84 -6.05 -10.19
C ARG A 23 -9.46 -5.42 -10.04
N ALA A 24 -8.67 -5.42 -11.11
CA ALA A 24 -7.40 -4.70 -11.14
C ALA A 24 -7.58 -3.21 -10.83
N ALA A 25 -8.63 -2.57 -11.37
CA ALA A 25 -8.94 -1.17 -11.06
C ALA A 25 -9.32 -0.92 -9.59
N GLN A 26 -9.74 -1.95 -8.85
CA GLN A 26 -10.05 -1.86 -7.42
C GLN A 26 -8.79 -1.74 -6.56
N ILE A 27 -7.66 -2.36 -6.95
CA ILE A 27 -6.43 -2.32 -6.15
C ILE A 27 -5.97 -0.89 -5.86
N ARG A 28 -6.12 0.02 -6.83
CA ARG A 28 -5.79 1.44 -6.63
C ARG A 28 -6.66 2.10 -5.55
N ARG A 29 -7.94 1.72 -5.43
CA ARG A 29 -8.81 2.23 -4.36
C ARG A 29 -8.44 1.62 -3.01
N ASP A 30 -7.99 0.38 -3.01
CA ASP A 30 -7.56 -0.28 -1.78
C ASP A 30 -6.24 0.34 -1.26
N ASP A 31 -5.40 0.84 -2.18
CA ASP A 31 -4.16 1.59 -1.91
C ASP A 31 -4.41 2.93 -1.20
N ASP A 32 -5.55 3.59 -1.44
CA ASP A 32 -5.93 4.84 -0.73
C ASP A 32 -5.93 4.64 0.81
N THR A 33 -6.21 3.40 1.27
CA THR A 33 -6.15 3.05 2.69
C THR A 33 -4.71 3.01 3.21
N MET A 34 -3.75 2.56 2.39
CA MET A 34 -2.33 2.57 2.75
C MET A 34 -1.83 4.01 2.90
N ASP A 35 -2.12 4.87 1.92
CA ASP A 35 -1.78 6.30 1.93
C ASP A 35 -2.28 7.00 3.20
N GLU A 36 -3.53 6.76 3.58
CA GLU A 36 -4.13 7.32 4.79
C GLU A 36 -3.39 6.86 6.05
N LEU A 37 -3.10 5.56 6.15
CA LEU A 37 -2.39 5.00 7.28
C LEU A 37 -0.95 5.53 7.36
N HIS A 38 -0.28 5.74 6.21
CA HIS A 38 1.05 6.34 6.17
C HIS A 38 1.03 7.80 6.63
N ARG A 39 0.07 8.61 6.15
CA ARG A 39 -0.11 9.99 6.62
C ARG A 39 -0.37 10.06 8.12
N ARG A 40 -1.21 9.15 8.64
CA ARG A 40 -1.48 9.05 10.07
C ARG A 40 -0.26 8.63 10.87
N LEU A 41 0.55 7.69 10.37
CA LEU A 41 1.81 7.30 10.98
C LEU A 41 2.72 8.52 11.15
N LEU A 42 2.96 9.28 10.06
CA LEU A 42 3.82 10.46 10.12
C LEU A 42 3.27 11.51 11.09
N SER A 43 1.95 11.71 11.13
CA SER A 43 1.33 12.62 12.10
C SER A 43 1.61 12.23 13.55
N VAL A 44 1.59 10.93 13.88
CA VAL A 44 1.90 10.44 15.24
C VAL A 44 3.38 10.63 15.56
N LEU A 45 4.27 10.38 14.60
CA LEU A 45 5.72 10.52 14.79
C LEU A 45 6.17 11.98 14.95
N MET A 46 5.41 12.93 14.40
CA MET A 46 5.68 14.37 14.50
C MET A 46 4.98 15.04 15.68
N ASP A 47 4.13 14.32 16.43
CA ASP A 47 3.42 14.86 17.57
C ASP A 47 4.42 15.25 18.69
N PRO A 48 4.38 16.49 19.22
CA PRO A 48 5.22 16.91 20.34
C PRO A 48 5.09 16.01 21.60
N ALA A 49 3.98 15.28 21.74
CA ALA A 49 3.75 14.32 22.81
C ALA A 49 4.40 12.94 22.57
N TRP A 50 5.11 12.74 21.45
CA TRP A 50 5.85 11.51 21.20
C TRP A 50 6.98 11.30 22.22
N THR A 51 6.82 10.31 23.08
CA THR A 51 7.77 9.92 24.12
C THR A 51 8.67 8.70 23.82
N PRO A 52 8.37 7.79 22.87
CA PRO A 52 9.22 6.62 22.58
C PRO A 52 10.64 6.92 22.05
N GLY A 53 10.94 8.17 21.67
CA GLY A 53 12.29 8.61 21.27
C GLY A 53 12.60 8.49 19.77
N VAL A 54 13.77 8.99 19.37
CA VAL A 54 14.16 9.15 17.96
C VAL A 54 14.36 7.82 17.25
N ALA A 55 15.02 6.84 17.89
CA ALA A 55 15.28 5.54 17.28
C ALA A 55 13.98 4.84 16.87
N ALA A 56 12.99 4.79 17.78
CA ALA A 56 11.67 4.23 17.50
C ALA A 56 10.94 4.97 16.36
N ALA A 57 11.09 6.30 16.29
CA ALA A 57 10.50 7.09 15.21
C ALA A 57 11.14 6.78 13.84
N VAL A 58 12.46 6.61 13.79
CA VAL A 58 13.18 6.20 12.58
C VAL A 58 12.75 4.80 12.13
N ASP A 59 12.71 3.84 13.05
CA ASP A 59 12.29 2.47 12.74
C ASP A 59 10.85 2.42 12.20
N ALA A 60 9.93 3.14 12.84
CA ALA A 60 8.55 3.25 12.40
C ALA A 60 8.42 3.92 11.03
N THR A 61 9.20 4.98 10.77
CA THR A 61 9.25 5.66 9.46
C THR A 61 9.71 4.70 8.36
N LEU A 62 10.79 3.96 8.61
CA LEU A 62 11.32 2.97 7.67
C LEU A 62 10.30 1.86 7.40
N LEU A 63 9.64 1.36 8.43
CA LEU A 63 8.57 0.37 8.30
C LEU A 63 7.41 0.90 7.45
N GLY A 64 6.96 2.14 7.71
CA GLY A 64 5.96 2.82 6.90
C GLY A 64 6.35 2.89 5.42
N ARG A 65 7.60 3.26 5.13
CA ARG A 65 8.14 3.30 3.76
C ARG A 65 8.14 1.93 3.08
N PHE A 66 8.45 0.85 3.80
CA PHE A 66 8.42 -0.49 3.21
C PHE A 66 7.00 -0.94 2.86
N TYR A 67 6.00 -0.56 3.66
CA TYR A 67 4.60 -0.82 3.35
C TYR A 67 4.11 -0.04 2.14
N GLU A 68 4.43 1.25 2.03
CA GLU A 68 4.13 2.08 0.84
C GLU A 68 4.72 1.46 -0.43
N ARG A 69 6.01 1.09 -0.39
CA ARG A 69 6.67 0.47 -1.55
C ARG A 69 6.04 -0.87 -1.93
N PHE A 70 5.55 -1.62 -0.96
CA PHE A 70 4.81 -2.85 -1.24
C PHE A 70 3.48 -2.54 -1.97
N ALA A 71 2.78 -1.52 -1.50
CA ALA A 71 1.51 -1.07 -2.05
C ALA A 71 1.66 -0.58 -3.51
N ASP A 72 2.69 0.23 -3.78
CA ASP A 72 3.11 0.64 -5.13
C ASP A 72 3.30 -0.57 -6.07
N HIS A 73 3.94 -1.63 -5.58
CA HIS A 73 4.17 -2.84 -6.36
C HIS A 73 2.87 -3.60 -6.66
N ALA A 74 1.93 -3.66 -5.71
CA ALA A 74 0.60 -4.24 -5.95
C ALA A 74 -0.18 -3.45 -7.01
N VAL A 75 -0.13 -2.11 -6.95
CA VAL A 75 -0.77 -1.23 -7.94
C VAL A 75 -0.12 -1.36 -9.33
N GLU A 76 1.20 -1.52 -9.39
CA GLU A 76 1.92 -1.77 -10.65
C GLU A 76 1.50 -3.10 -11.29
N ILE A 77 1.33 -4.17 -10.49
CA ILE A 77 0.80 -5.45 -10.96
C ILE A 77 -0.60 -5.27 -11.57
N ALA A 78 -1.49 -4.56 -10.86
CA ALA A 78 -2.85 -4.28 -11.35
C ALA A 78 -2.82 -3.52 -12.68
N ARG A 79 -1.98 -2.48 -12.80
CA ARG A 79 -1.80 -1.71 -14.04
C ARG A 79 -1.41 -2.61 -15.21
N ARG A 80 -0.49 -3.56 -15.00
CA ARG A 80 -0.08 -4.52 -16.05
C ARG A 80 -1.22 -5.44 -16.48
N VAL A 81 -2.05 -5.90 -15.55
CA VAL A 81 -3.22 -6.73 -15.90
C VAL A 81 -4.24 -5.93 -16.72
N ILE A 82 -4.52 -4.68 -16.35
CA ILE A 82 -5.41 -3.80 -17.14
C ILE A 82 -4.86 -3.62 -18.56
N PHE A 83 -3.56 -3.33 -18.67
CA PHE A 83 -2.90 -3.17 -19.96
C PHE A 83 -2.98 -4.45 -20.79
N GLN A 84 -2.71 -5.61 -20.19
CA GLN A 84 -2.80 -6.90 -20.88
C GLN A 84 -4.22 -7.20 -21.37
N ALA A 85 -5.25 -6.87 -20.59
CA ALA A 85 -6.64 -7.14 -20.95
C ALA A 85 -7.21 -6.15 -21.98
N THR A 86 -6.73 -4.90 -21.99
CA THR A 86 -7.36 -3.81 -22.76
C THR A 86 -6.46 -3.17 -23.82
N GLY A 87 -5.16 -3.46 -23.81
CA GLY A 87 -4.16 -2.88 -24.70
C GLY A 87 -3.79 -1.42 -24.38
N ARG A 88 -4.26 -0.87 -23.26
CA ARG A 88 -4.00 0.51 -22.81
C ARG A 88 -4.12 0.65 -21.29
#